data_AF-A0A3C0X135-F1
#
_entry.id   AF-A0A3C0X135-F1
#
_cell.length_a   1.000
_cell.length_b   1.000
_cell.length_c   1.000
_cell.angle_alpha   90.00
_cell.angle_beta   90.00
_cell.angle_gamma   90.00
#
_symmetry.space_group_name_H-M   'P 1'
#
loop_
_entity.id
_entity.type
_entity.pdbx_description
1 polymer ?
#
loop_
_entity_poly.entity_id
_entity_poly.type
_entity_poly.pdbx_seq_one_letter_code
_entity_poly.pdbx_strand_id
1 'polypeptide(L)'
;AGYEGYYNYFNVAASSDTSGDKVKNGLNYARAHGWNSRSASIIGGAKFYARNYISVGQNTFYYMDYNIKNPSLINHQYATAVYDAANKGKGLAKTYSSDRNGSLSFVIPVYNGMGDTAAAKPAENGNLNNYYFDSIEVYGLSDSFNRFKYNYTLAVSGDTSIKVTVPAGAAYVSASSFALNAGVTDIVLTVRGQSGYTTDYRISVKADRACTVYINSNGSSPVPTPDPTPSGNARGDTNGDGVVNGRDAANIQLHILGIRNLSGSAFTAADTNGDGVVNGRDAANVQLHILGIRNLT
;
A
#
# COMPACT_ATOMS: atom_id res chain seq x y z
N ALA A 1 20.01 9.50 -33.45
CA ALA A 1 20.98 10.37 -34.12
C ALA A 1 20.84 11.78 -33.57
N GLY A 2 21.95 12.49 -33.36
CA GLY A 2 22.01 13.90 -32.99
C GLY A 2 22.72 14.21 -31.67
N TYR A 3 22.91 13.24 -30.77
CA TYR A 3 23.57 13.46 -29.47
C TYR A 3 25.07 13.12 -29.49
N GLU A 4 25.62 12.83 -30.66
CA GLU A 4 27.04 12.57 -30.83
C GLU A 4 27.86 13.75 -30.30
N GLY A 5 28.85 13.46 -29.45
CA GLY A 5 29.68 14.48 -28.80
C GLY A 5 29.13 15.05 -27.50
N TYR A 6 27.92 14.70 -27.05
CA TYR A 6 27.40 15.15 -25.75
C TYR A 6 27.58 14.09 -24.66
N TYR A 7 27.95 14.53 -23.45
CA TYR A 7 28.27 13.64 -22.32
C TYR A 7 27.53 14.08 -21.05
N ASN A 8 27.08 13.11 -20.25
CA ASN A 8 26.46 13.35 -18.94
C ASN A 8 26.98 12.33 -17.92
N TYR A 9 28.15 12.59 -17.34
CA TYR A 9 28.76 11.69 -16.35
C TYR A 9 28.07 11.67 -14.98
N PHE A 10 27.10 12.56 -14.77
CA PHE A 10 26.38 12.72 -13.53
C PHE A 10 24.88 12.43 -13.68
N ASN A 11 24.46 11.75 -14.76
CA ASN A 11 23.06 11.35 -14.97
C ASN A 11 22.02 12.47 -14.70
N VAL A 12 22.39 13.73 -14.94
CA VAL A 12 21.51 14.86 -14.59
C VAL A 12 20.30 14.83 -15.51
N ALA A 13 19.11 14.90 -14.91
CA ALA A 13 17.82 14.77 -15.59
C ALA A 13 17.65 13.46 -16.40
N ALA A 14 18.40 12.40 -16.07
CA ALA A 14 18.29 11.10 -16.74
C ALA A 14 17.20 10.21 -16.13
N SER A 15 15.98 10.75 -15.95
CA SER A 15 14.83 10.06 -15.34
C SER A 15 13.75 9.74 -16.37
N SER A 16 13.27 8.49 -16.37
CA SER A 16 12.09 7.99 -17.11
C SER A 16 11.78 6.56 -16.63
N ASP A 17 10.67 5.98 -17.08
CA ASP A 17 10.34 4.56 -16.86
C ASP A 17 11.12 3.64 -17.80
N THR A 18 11.54 4.13 -18.97
CA THR A 18 12.29 3.33 -19.96
C THR A 18 13.77 3.71 -20.01
N SER A 19 14.64 2.73 -20.25
CA SER A 19 16.08 2.96 -20.37
C SER A 19 16.44 3.89 -21.54
N GLY A 20 15.71 3.80 -22.66
CA GLY A 20 15.93 4.66 -23.83
C GLY A 20 15.64 6.13 -23.53
N ASP A 21 14.55 6.41 -22.83
CA ASP A 21 14.18 7.78 -22.48
C ASP A 21 15.08 8.38 -21.40
N LYS A 22 15.59 7.57 -20.45
CA LYS A 22 16.61 8.03 -19.48
C LYS A 22 17.84 8.56 -20.21
N VAL A 23 18.34 7.81 -21.19
CA VAL A 23 19.48 8.21 -22.02
C VAL A 23 19.17 9.48 -22.80
N LYS A 24 18.00 9.54 -23.45
CA LYS A 24 17.56 10.71 -24.23
C LYS A 24 17.45 11.96 -23.36
N ASN A 25 16.83 11.86 -22.19
CA ASN A 25 16.64 12.99 -21.27
C ASN A 25 17.98 13.50 -20.72
N GLY A 26 18.88 12.59 -20.32
CA GLY A 26 20.22 12.95 -19.87
C GLY A 26 21.05 13.63 -20.96
N LEU A 27 20.95 13.18 -22.21
CA LEU A 27 21.66 13.78 -23.35
C LEU A 27 21.02 15.10 -23.82
N ASN A 28 19.70 15.25 -23.69
CA ASN A 28 19.02 16.54 -23.87
C ASN A 28 19.54 17.59 -22.89
N TYR A 29 19.65 17.22 -21.60
CA TYR A 29 20.22 18.10 -20.58
C TYR A 29 21.66 18.49 -20.92
N ALA A 30 22.49 17.51 -21.27
CA ALA A 30 23.87 17.75 -21.67
C ALA A 30 23.98 18.72 -22.85
N ARG A 31 23.13 18.56 -23.88
CA ARG A 31 23.08 19.47 -25.02
C ARG A 31 22.70 20.89 -24.62
N ALA A 32 21.63 21.05 -23.84
CA ALA A 32 21.15 22.36 -23.38
C ALA A 32 22.19 23.12 -22.54
N HIS A 33 23.09 22.40 -21.87
CA HIS A 33 24.14 22.98 -21.01
C HIS A 33 25.53 23.00 -21.67
N GLY A 34 25.62 22.71 -22.97
CA GLY A 34 26.89 22.76 -23.71
C GLY A 34 27.91 21.73 -23.27
N TRP A 35 27.48 20.56 -22.75
CA TRP A 35 28.37 19.47 -22.35
C TRP A 35 28.82 18.64 -23.56
N ASN A 36 29.41 19.32 -24.54
CA ASN A 36 29.86 18.79 -25.84
C ASN A 36 31.29 18.21 -25.82
N SER A 37 31.82 17.98 -24.62
CA SER A 37 33.09 17.28 -24.40
C SER A 37 33.06 16.61 -23.04
N ARG A 38 33.94 15.62 -22.83
CA ARG A 38 34.06 14.94 -21.55
C ARG A 38 34.39 15.92 -20.42
N SER A 39 35.33 16.84 -20.66
CA SER A 39 35.74 17.87 -19.70
C SER A 39 34.58 18.82 -19.37
N ALA A 40 33.84 19.29 -20.37
CA ALA A 40 32.68 20.16 -20.16
C ALA A 40 31.60 19.48 -19.29
N SER A 41 31.34 18.19 -19.53
CA SER A 41 30.42 17.40 -18.71
C SER A 41 30.91 17.22 -17.26
N ILE A 42 32.21 16.92 -17.08
CA ILE A 42 32.82 16.77 -15.75
C ILE A 42 32.72 18.07 -14.94
N ILE A 43 33.16 19.19 -15.52
CA ILE A 43 33.15 20.51 -14.87
C ILE A 43 31.71 20.99 -14.65
N GLY A 44 30.84 20.83 -15.64
CA GLY A 44 29.45 21.24 -15.59
C GLY A 44 28.64 20.48 -14.54
N GLY A 45 28.78 19.16 -14.50
CA GLY A 45 28.11 18.34 -13.51
C GLY A 45 28.64 18.54 -12.09
N ALA A 46 29.95 18.79 -11.91
CA ALA A 46 30.50 19.18 -10.61
C ALA A 46 29.90 20.51 -10.12
N LYS A 47 29.75 21.50 -11.00
CA LYS A 47 29.05 22.76 -10.68
C LYS A 47 27.58 22.53 -10.33
N PHE A 48 26.90 21.64 -11.04
CA PHE A 48 25.52 21.25 -10.73
C PHE A 48 25.39 20.63 -9.34
N TYR A 49 26.26 19.67 -8.98
CA TYR A 49 26.32 19.07 -7.65
C TYR A 49 26.55 20.11 -6.55
N ALA A 50 27.58 20.95 -6.73
CA ALA A 50 27.97 21.95 -5.75
C ALA A 50 26.82 22.91 -5.44
N ARG A 51 26.16 23.43 -6.47
CA ARG A 51 25.06 24.39 -6.32
C ARG A 51 23.80 23.74 -5.78
N ASN A 52 23.34 22.65 -6.38
CA ASN A 52 21.99 22.15 -6.09
C ASN A 52 21.93 21.23 -4.87
N TYR A 53 23.04 20.60 -4.47
CA TYR A 53 23.04 19.63 -3.37
C TYR A 53 23.93 20.07 -2.22
N ILE A 54 25.22 20.31 -2.49
CA ILE A 54 26.18 20.62 -1.42
C ILE A 54 25.81 21.94 -0.73
N SER A 55 25.49 22.99 -1.50
CA SER A 55 25.19 24.32 -0.94
C SER A 55 23.90 24.37 -0.12
N VAL A 56 22.97 23.44 -0.34
CA VAL A 56 21.70 23.33 0.41
C VAL A 56 21.77 22.31 1.55
N GLY A 57 22.96 21.80 1.86
CA GLY A 57 23.21 20.91 2.99
C GLY A 57 23.04 19.42 2.70
N GLN A 58 22.89 19.02 1.44
CA GLN A 58 22.95 17.63 1.00
C GLN A 58 24.39 17.25 0.62
N ASN A 59 25.26 17.26 1.63
CA ASN A 59 26.73 17.18 1.47
C ASN A 59 27.30 15.76 1.66
N THR A 60 26.46 14.74 1.82
CA THR A 60 26.85 13.32 1.79
C THR A 60 26.00 12.60 0.77
N PHE A 61 26.48 11.47 0.21
CA PHE A 61 25.66 10.66 -0.69
C PHE A 61 24.32 10.26 -0.03
N TYR A 62 24.33 10.01 1.28
CA TYR A 62 23.12 9.72 2.05
C TYR A 62 22.13 10.90 2.05
N TYR A 63 22.59 12.12 2.33
CA TYR A 63 21.69 13.27 2.30
C TYR A 63 21.24 13.66 0.89
N MET A 64 22.04 13.40 -0.14
CA MET A 64 21.63 13.58 -1.53
C MET A 64 20.48 12.66 -1.92
N ASP A 65 20.51 11.40 -1.48
CA ASP A 65 19.52 10.40 -1.90
C ASP A 65 18.24 10.41 -1.05
N TYR A 66 18.34 10.75 0.24
CA TYR A 66 17.18 10.68 1.15
C TYR A 66 16.65 12.05 1.61
N ASN A 67 17.46 13.11 1.50
CA ASN A 67 17.17 14.49 1.94
C ASN A 67 16.53 14.64 3.34
N ILE A 68 16.88 13.75 4.27
CA ILE A 68 16.26 13.69 5.60
C ILE A 68 16.66 14.83 6.55
N LYS A 69 17.64 15.66 6.18
CA LYS A 69 18.01 16.86 6.97
C LYS A 69 16.91 17.92 6.94
N ASN A 70 16.10 17.94 5.88
CA ASN A 70 14.95 18.82 5.73
C ASN A 70 13.70 17.97 5.44
N PRO A 71 13.02 17.43 6.47
CA PRO A 71 11.88 16.53 6.28
C PRO A 71 10.71 17.15 5.49
N SER A 72 10.59 18.48 5.49
CA SER A 72 9.63 19.22 4.67
C SER A 72 9.97 19.25 3.16
N LEU A 73 11.16 18.80 2.78
CA LEU A 73 11.72 18.85 1.42
C LEU A 73 12.18 17.47 0.91
N ILE A 74 11.58 16.37 1.37
CA ILE A 74 11.96 14.99 0.95
C ILE A 74 11.86 14.77 -0.59
N ASN A 75 11.31 15.72 -1.36
CA ASN A 75 11.20 15.69 -2.81
C ASN A 75 12.51 15.98 -3.60
N HIS A 76 13.57 16.50 -2.98
CA HIS A 76 14.84 16.84 -3.67
C HIS A 76 15.90 15.72 -3.57
N GLN A 77 15.53 14.52 -4.04
CA GLN A 77 16.39 13.33 -4.04
C GLN A 77 17.17 13.19 -5.34
N TYR A 78 18.45 12.86 -5.24
CA TYR A 78 19.33 12.74 -6.40
C TYR A 78 19.08 11.47 -7.22
N ALA A 79 18.76 10.34 -6.57
CA ALA A 79 18.58 9.04 -7.20
C ALA A 79 17.40 8.27 -6.61
N THR A 80 16.78 7.42 -7.43
CA THR A 80 15.68 6.53 -7.01
C THR A 80 16.16 5.14 -6.59
N ALA A 81 17.40 4.76 -6.95
CA ALA A 81 17.97 3.49 -6.55
C ALA A 81 18.34 3.53 -5.07
N VAL A 82 17.68 2.71 -4.24
CA VAL A 82 17.86 2.67 -2.78
C VAL A 82 19.31 2.39 -2.37
N TYR A 83 20.11 1.75 -3.21
CA TYR A 83 21.51 1.41 -2.96
C TYR A 83 22.52 2.41 -3.54
N ASP A 84 22.09 3.53 -4.12
CA ASP A 84 22.95 4.47 -4.84
C ASP A 84 24.06 5.05 -3.93
N ALA A 85 23.68 5.64 -2.77
CA ALA A 85 24.65 6.15 -1.80
C ALA A 85 25.68 5.10 -1.35
N ALA A 86 25.25 3.87 -1.10
CA ALA A 86 26.13 2.78 -0.68
C ALA A 86 27.13 2.40 -1.79
N ASN A 87 26.66 2.30 -3.05
CA ASN A 87 27.51 1.99 -4.19
C ASN A 87 28.50 3.11 -4.50
N LYS A 88 28.06 4.38 -4.44
CA LYS A 88 28.95 5.54 -4.58
C LYS A 88 29.99 5.60 -3.48
N GLY A 89 29.60 5.34 -2.23
CA GLY A 89 30.51 5.25 -1.09
C GLY A 89 31.58 4.15 -1.27
N LYS A 90 31.17 2.96 -1.72
CA LYS A 90 32.10 1.86 -2.03
C LYS A 90 33.07 2.23 -3.17
N GLY A 91 32.56 2.89 -4.21
CA GLY A 91 33.38 3.40 -5.31
C GLY A 91 34.43 4.41 -4.83
N LEU A 92 34.01 5.38 -4.01
CA LEU A 92 34.88 6.38 -3.41
C LEU A 92 35.98 5.73 -2.55
N ALA A 93 35.61 4.79 -1.67
CA ALA A 93 36.56 4.08 -0.80
C ALA A 93 37.64 3.31 -1.59
N LYS A 94 37.28 2.77 -2.77
CA LYS A 94 38.22 2.11 -3.69
C LYS A 94 39.24 3.10 -4.25
N THR A 95 38.82 4.31 -4.60
CA THR A 95 39.72 5.37 -5.10
C THR A 95 40.81 5.72 -4.11
N TYR A 96 40.51 5.73 -2.81
CA TYR A 96 41.50 6.01 -1.75
C TYR A 96 42.22 4.76 -1.24
N SER A 97 42.12 3.61 -1.92
CA SER A 97 42.65 2.33 -1.40
C SER A 97 44.15 2.34 -1.10
N SER A 98 44.93 3.10 -1.86
CA SER A 98 46.37 3.27 -1.67
C SER A 98 46.77 4.40 -0.72
N ASP A 99 45.84 5.28 -0.34
CA ASP A 99 46.09 6.40 0.57
C ASP A 99 45.02 6.46 1.67
N ARG A 100 45.38 5.91 2.83
CA ARG A 100 44.55 5.87 4.04
C ARG A 100 44.95 6.91 5.08
N ASN A 101 45.93 7.77 4.75
CA ASN A 101 46.47 8.74 5.71
C ASN A 101 45.75 10.10 5.64
N GLY A 102 44.92 10.32 4.62
CA GLY A 102 44.07 11.50 4.52
C GLY A 102 43.02 11.59 5.64
N SER A 103 42.83 12.78 6.20
CA SER A 103 41.73 13.06 7.12
C SER A 103 40.40 13.10 6.36
N LEU A 104 39.43 12.31 6.82
CA LEU A 104 38.06 12.31 6.29
C LEU A 104 37.08 12.77 7.37
N SER A 105 36.22 13.71 7.01
CA SER A 105 35.08 14.11 7.84
C SER A 105 33.85 13.33 7.41
N PHE A 106 33.22 12.64 8.37
CA PHE A 106 31.97 11.91 8.15
C PHE A 106 30.82 12.67 8.80
N VAL A 107 29.70 12.76 8.10
CA VAL A 107 28.43 13.24 8.66
C VAL A 107 27.46 12.07 8.59
N ILE A 108 27.17 11.50 9.76
CA ILE A 108 26.32 10.30 9.90
C ILE A 108 25.05 10.72 10.63
N PRO A 109 23.86 10.59 10.01
CA PRO A 109 22.62 10.87 10.70
C PRO A 109 22.36 9.83 11.79
N VAL A 110 21.92 10.30 12.95
CA VAL A 110 21.47 9.47 14.08
C VAL A 110 19.98 9.72 14.26
N TYR A 111 19.21 8.64 14.30
CA TYR A 111 17.75 8.68 14.43
C TYR A 111 17.32 8.32 15.85
N ASN A 112 16.18 8.86 16.28
CA ASN A 112 15.54 8.43 17.52
C ASN A 112 15.24 6.93 17.44
N GLY A 113 15.69 6.18 18.45
CA GLY A 113 15.53 4.72 18.48
C GLY A 113 16.46 3.95 17.54
N MET A 114 17.48 4.59 16.95
CA MET A 114 18.55 3.88 16.25
C MET A 114 19.30 3.00 17.26
N GLY A 115 19.32 1.68 17.03
CA GLY A 115 20.06 0.75 17.90
C GLY A 115 21.57 0.91 17.78
N ASP A 116 22.30 0.41 18.79
CA ASP A 116 23.77 0.51 18.87
C ASP A 116 24.50 -0.43 17.90
N THR A 117 23.77 -1.32 17.22
CA THR A 117 24.30 -2.26 16.23
C THR A 117 23.80 -1.92 14.83
N ALA A 118 24.69 -2.00 13.84
CA ALA A 118 24.32 -1.81 12.45
C ALA A 118 23.22 -2.79 12.00
N ALA A 119 22.19 -2.27 11.33
CA ALA A 119 21.15 -3.11 10.75
C ALA A 119 21.72 -4.00 9.64
N ALA A 120 21.28 -5.26 9.60
CA ALA A 120 21.63 -6.15 8.50
C ALA A 120 21.04 -5.64 7.19
N LYS A 121 21.81 -5.76 6.10
CA LYS A 121 21.30 -5.51 4.75
C LYS A 121 20.14 -6.48 4.46
N PRO A 122 19.00 -6.01 3.92
CA PRO A 122 17.93 -6.90 3.50
C PRO A 122 18.41 -7.96 2.49
N ALA A 123 17.82 -9.16 2.55
CA ALA A 123 18.16 -10.25 1.64
C ALA A 123 17.89 -9.88 0.17
N GLU A 124 18.86 -10.15 -0.71
CA GLU A 124 18.73 -9.96 -2.16
C GLU A 124 18.15 -11.22 -2.83
N ASN A 125 16.90 -11.54 -2.49
CA ASN A 125 16.23 -12.77 -2.95
C ASN A 125 15.13 -12.51 -3.99
N GLY A 126 14.94 -11.27 -4.42
CA GLY A 126 13.90 -10.89 -5.39
C GLY A 126 12.48 -10.84 -4.80
N ASN A 127 12.29 -11.13 -3.52
CA ASN A 127 10.99 -11.05 -2.86
C ASN A 127 10.58 -9.60 -2.62
N LEU A 128 9.31 -9.30 -2.84
CA LEU A 128 8.76 -7.96 -2.66
C LEU A 128 8.59 -7.61 -1.18
N ASN A 129 8.87 -6.34 -0.85
CA ASN A 129 8.55 -5.70 0.42
C ASN A 129 7.11 -5.16 0.42
N ASN A 130 6.16 -6.02 0.05
CA ASN A 130 4.74 -5.71 -0.09
C ASN A 130 3.95 -6.02 1.18
N TYR A 131 4.53 -5.73 2.35
CA TYR A 131 3.97 -6.04 3.67
C TYR A 131 2.94 -5.01 4.16
N TYR A 132 2.11 -4.45 3.28
CA TYR A 132 1.10 -3.44 3.61
C TYR A 132 -0.27 -3.88 3.12
N PHE A 133 -1.35 -3.35 3.69
CA PHE A 133 -2.69 -3.56 3.11
C PHE A 133 -2.86 -2.72 1.84
N ASP A 134 -3.59 -3.24 0.85
CA ASP A 134 -4.13 -2.48 -0.27
C ASP A 134 -5.41 -1.74 0.15
N SER A 135 -6.21 -2.35 1.04
CA SER A 135 -7.37 -1.71 1.65
C SER A 135 -7.70 -2.24 3.05
N ILE A 136 -8.26 -1.35 3.87
CA ILE A 136 -9.02 -1.67 5.07
C ILE A 136 -10.38 -0.97 4.91
N GLU A 137 -11.44 -1.75 4.79
CA GLU A 137 -12.78 -1.30 4.44
C GLU A 137 -13.75 -1.67 5.57
N VAL A 138 -14.27 -0.64 6.26
CA VAL A 138 -15.34 -0.74 7.24
C VAL A 138 -16.02 0.62 7.40
N TYR A 139 -17.34 0.61 7.58
CA TYR A 139 -18.08 1.85 7.86
C TYR A 139 -17.66 2.43 9.22
N GLY A 140 -17.46 3.75 9.29
CA GLY A 140 -17.11 4.44 10.54
C GLY A 140 -15.63 4.36 10.93
N LEU A 141 -14.74 3.90 10.03
CA LEU A 141 -13.29 4.05 10.22
C LEU A 141 -12.94 5.55 10.28
N SER A 142 -12.06 5.93 11.20
CA SER A 142 -11.74 7.33 11.51
C SER A 142 -11.27 8.17 10.32
N ASP A 143 -10.64 7.52 9.34
CA ASP A 143 -10.07 8.16 8.16
C ASP A 143 -10.15 7.23 6.96
N SER A 144 -10.10 7.80 5.75
CA SER A 144 -9.84 7.01 4.55
C SER A 144 -8.52 6.25 4.69
N PHE A 145 -8.53 4.99 4.28
CA PHE A 145 -7.35 4.14 4.36
C PHE A 145 -6.15 4.76 3.60
N ASN A 146 -5.00 4.79 4.27
CA ASN A 146 -3.72 5.11 3.67
C ASN A 146 -2.71 4.03 4.10
N ARG A 147 -2.03 3.41 3.13
CA ARG A 147 -1.08 2.33 3.39
C ARG A 147 0.07 2.71 4.33
N PHE A 148 0.39 3.99 4.50
CA PHE A 148 1.43 4.48 5.41
C PHE A 148 0.88 5.09 6.71
N LYS A 149 -0.43 4.95 6.96
CA LYS A 149 -1.06 5.26 8.25
C LYS A 149 -1.39 3.96 8.97
N TYR A 150 -0.77 3.77 10.13
CA TYR A 150 -0.80 2.51 10.88
C TYR A 150 -1.77 2.51 12.05
N ASN A 151 -2.43 3.64 12.34
CA ASN A 151 -3.35 3.77 13.47
C ASN A 151 -4.67 4.37 13.00
N TYR A 152 -5.76 3.71 13.37
CA TYR A 152 -7.14 4.13 13.09
C TYR A 152 -8.01 3.96 14.33
N THR A 153 -9.18 4.60 14.34
CA THR A 153 -10.22 4.31 15.32
C THR A 153 -11.51 3.87 14.62
N LEU A 154 -12.33 3.10 15.33
CA LEU A 154 -13.61 2.59 14.82
C LEU A 154 -14.62 2.53 15.97
N ALA A 155 -15.84 3.01 15.77
CA ALA A 155 -16.93 2.82 16.73
C ALA A 155 -17.89 1.75 16.21
N VAL A 156 -18.27 0.80 17.08
CA VAL A 156 -19.16 -0.31 16.75
C VAL A 156 -20.28 -0.46 17.78
N SER A 157 -21.47 -0.83 17.33
CA SER A 157 -22.65 -1.08 18.18
C SER A 157 -23.08 -2.54 18.24
N GLY A 158 -22.27 -3.43 17.66
CA GLY A 158 -22.54 -4.85 17.51
C GLY A 158 -21.52 -5.52 16.59
N ASP A 159 -21.81 -6.76 16.23
CA ASP A 159 -20.94 -7.55 15.35
C ASP A 159 -20.65 -6.81 14.05
N THR A 160 -19.36 -6.68 13.73
CA THR A 160 -18.88 -5.82 12.63
C THR A 160 -17.86 -6.57 11.79
N SER A 161 -17.98 -6.48 10.47
CA SER A 161 -17.01 -7.08 9.56
C SER A 161 -16.11 -6.01 8.96
N ILE A 162 -14.79 -6.20 9.08
CA ILE A 162 -13.77 -5.41 8.41
C ILE A 162 -13.26 -6.21 7.22
N LYS A 163 -13.34 -5.65 6.03
CA LYS A 163 -12.74 -6.25 4.83
C LYS A 163 -11.32 -5.73 4.68
N VAL A 164 -10.37 -6.63 4.47
CA VAL A 164 -8.98 -6.28 4.21
C VAL A 164 -8.48 -6.95 2.95
N THR A 165 -7.64 -6.24 2.21
CA THR A 165 -6.97 -6.77 1.01
C THR A 165 -5.48 -6.55 1.11
N VAL A 166 -4.70 -7.51 0.64
CA VAL A 166 -3.24 -7.47 0.61
C VAL A 166 -2.76 -7.61 -0.83
N PRO A 167 -1.60 -7.02 -1.17
CA PRO A 167 -1.03 -7.13 -2.50
C PRO A 167 -0.67 -8.58 -2.84
N ALA A 168 -0.64 -8.89 -4.13
CA ALA A 168 -0.29 -10.23 -4.61
C ALA A 168 1.02 -10.75 -4.00
N GLY A 169 0.99 -11.96 -3.44
CA GLY A 169 2.14 -12.60 -2.78
C GLY A 169 2.34 -12.23 -1.31
N ALA A 170 1.64 -11.22 -0.78
CA ALA A 170 1.57 -10.97 0.66
C ALA A 170 0.45 -11.80 1.32
N ALA A 171 0.44 -11.84 2.64
CA ALA A 171 -0.53 -12.58 3.44
C ALA A 171 -1.01 -11.75 4.64
N TYR A 172 -2.30 -11.84 4.93
CA TYR A 172 -2.84 -11.47 6.25
C TYR A 172 -2.52 -12.60 7.25
N VAL A 173 -1.99 -12.26 8.42
CA VAL A 173 -1.47 -13.27 9.38
C VAL A 173 -1.98 -13.09 10.82
N SER A 174 -2.99 -12.26 11.04
CA SER A 174 -3.63 -12.10 12.35
C SER A 174 -4.91 -12.95 12.47
N ALA A 175 -5.55 -12.90 13.65
CA ALA A 175 -6.80 -13.62 13.90
C ALA A 175 -7.91 -13.21 12.92
N SER A 176 -8.77 -14.15 12.54
CA SER A 176 -9.94 -13.88 11.67
C SER A 176 -11.11 -13.23 12.43
N SER A 177 -11.05 -13.18 13.76
CA SER A 177 -12.04 -12.48 14.57
C SER A 177 -11.48 -12.05 15.93
N PHE A 178 -12.12 -11.05 16.54
CA PHE A 178 -11.80 -10.52 17.85
C PHE A 178 -13.09 -10.35 18.66
N ALA A 179 -13.21 -11.07 19.77
CA ALA A 179 -14.29 -10.87 20.72
C ALA A 179 -13.98 -9.65 21.60
N LEU A 180 -14.90 -8.68 21.64
CA LEU A 180 -14.77 -7.43 22.36
C LEU A 180 -15.79 -7.34 23.49
N ASN A 181 -15.38 -6.73 24.60
CA ASN A 181 -16.30 -6.24 25.62
C ASN A 181 -16.71 -4.79 25.30
N ALA A 182 -17.74 -4.27 25.98
CA ALA A 182 -18.03 -2.85 25.95
C ALA A 182 -16.80 -2.03 26.41
N GLY A 183 -16.53 -0.91 25.73
CA GLY A 183 -15.37 -0.07 25.98
C GLY A 183 -14.43 0.01 24.78
N VAL A 184 -13.17 0.34 25.02
CA VAL A 184 -12.14 0.49 23.97
C VAL A 184 -11.20 -0.71 23.99
N THR A 185 -11.04 -1.35 22.84
CA THR A 185 -10.07 -2.44 22.64
C THR A 185 -9.23 -2.16 21.41
N ASP A 186 -7.91 -2.29 21.52
CA ASP A 186 -7.01 -2.21 20.37
C ASP A 186 -6.88 -3.59 19.73
N ILE A 187 -7.30 -3.71 18.47
CA ILE A 187 -7.01 -4.88 17.64
C ILE A 187 -5.83 -4.58 16.72
N VAL A 188 -5.03 -5.61 16.43
CA VAL A 188 -3.84 -5.51 15.57
C VAL A 188 -4.03 -6.41 14.37
N LEU A 189 -3.92 -5.82 13.18
CA LEU A 189 -4.01 -6.47 11.89
C LEU A 189 -2.62 -6.47 11.24
N THR A 190 -2.08 -7.66 10.97
CA THR A 190 -0.71 -7.84 10.52
C THR A 190 -0.68 -8.36 9.08
N VAL A 191 0.12 -7.71 8.25
CA VAL A 191 0.45 -8.17 6.89
C VAL A 191 1.87 -8.69 6.88
N ARG A 192 2.08 -9.85 6.26
CA ARG A 192 3.40 -10.41 5.96
C ARG A 192 3.67 -10.32 4.46
N GLY A 193 4.74 -9.64 4.08
CA GLY A 193 5.18 -9.55 2.69
C GLY A 193 5.92 -10.80 2.23
N GLN A 194 6.19 -10.90 0.92
CA GLN A 194 6.97 -12.00 0.35
C GLN A 194 8.39 -12.08 0.93
N SER A 195 8.95 -10.94 1.33
CA SER A 195 10.25 -10.86 1.99
C SER A 195 10.28 -11.44 3.40
N GLY A 196 9.11 -11.75 3.98
CA GLY A 196 8.96 -12.23 5.35
C GLY A 196 8.83 -11.12 6.39
N TYR A 197 9.09 -9.86 6.02
CA TYR A 197 8.81 -8.72 6.89
C TYR A 197 7.31 -8.56 7.13
N THR A 198 6.97 -8.07 8.31
CA THR A 198 5.59 -7.78 8.71
C THR A 198 5.38 -6.31 8.97
N THR A 199 4.12 -5.87 8.88
CA THR A 199 3.70 -4.57 9.39
C THR A 199 2.32 -4.68 10.03
N ASP A 200 2.18 -3.96 11.12
CA ASP A 200 0.99 -3.93 11.96
C ASP A 200 0.19 -2.65 11.70
N TYR A 201 -1.12 -2.83 11.57
CA TYR A 201 -2.12 -1.77 11.58
C TYR A 201 -2.96 -1.94 12.84
N ARG A 202 -2.97 -0.92 13.70
CA ARG A 202 -3.76 -0.90 14.92
C ARG A 202 -5.07 -0.16 14.70
N ILE A 203 -6.17 -0.79 15.09
CA ILE A 203 -7.50 -0.16 15.11
C ILE A 203 -7.97 -0.12 16.56
N SER A 204 -8.15 1.08 17.09
CA SER A 204 -8.75 1.28 18.41
C SER A 204 -10.27 1.24 18.28
N VAL A 205 -10.87 0.11 18.67
CA VAL A 205 -12.30 -0.16 18.49
C VAL A 205 -13.06 0.20 19.77
N LYS A 206 -13.98 1.16 19.68
CA LYS A 206 -14.92 1.52 20.74
C LYS A 206 -16.24 0.77 20.53
N ALA A 207 -16.49 -0.24 21.35
CA ALA A 207 -17.73 -1.01 21.33
C ALA A 207 -18.72 -0.51 22.41
N ASP A 208 -19.99 -0.33 22.04
CA ASP A 208 -21.04 0.05 23.01
C ASP A 208 -21.49 -1.11 23.91
N ARG A 209 -21.28 -2.35 23.46
CA ARG A 209 -21.65 -3.61 24.10
C ARG A 209 -20.65 -4.70 23.71
N ALA A 210 -20.77 -5.88 24.32
CA ALA A 210 -19.99 -7.03 23.87
C ALA A 210 -20.37 -7.44 22.44
N CYS A 211 -19.38 -7.62 21.57
CA CYS A 211 -19.57 -7.95 20.16
C CYS A 211 -18.34 -8.63 19.57
N THR A 212 -18.45 -9.14 18.35
CA THR A 212 -17.33 -9.73 17.60
C THR A 212 -17.00 -8.89 16.38
N VAL A 213 -15.71 -8.56 16.22
CA VAL A 213 -15.20 -8.00 14.96
C VAL A 213 -14.66 -9.15 14.12
N TYR A 214 -15.20 -9.34 12.92
CA TYR A 214 -14.75 -10.34 11.95
C TYR A 214 -13.84 -9.70 10.91
N ILE A 215 -12.76 -10.38 10.53
CA ILE A 215 -11.83 -9.93 9.49
C ILE A 215 -12.00 -10.79 8.26
N ASN A 216 -12.48 -10.16 7.18
CA ASN A 216 -12.62 -10.77 5.87
C ASN A 216 -11.38 -10.44 5.05
N SER A 217 -10.37 -11.31 5.08
CA SER A 217 -9.17 -11.17 4.27
C SER A 217 -9.30 -11.96 2.96
N ASN A 218 -9.49 -11.27 1.83
CA ASN A 218 -9.43 -11.91 0.50
C ASN A 218 -7.97 -12.06 0.03
N GLY A 219 -7.13 -12.66 0.88
CA GLY A 219 -5.70 -12.92 0.64
C GLY A 219 -5.39 -14.37 0.25
N SER A 220 -6.41 -15.18 -0.03
CA SER A 220 -6.28 -16.47 -0.72
C SER A 220 -7.59 -16.69 -1.45
N SER A 221 -7.54 -16.84 -2.77
CA SER A 221 -8.69 -17.34 -3.52
C SER A 221 -9.08 -18.69 -2.90
N PRO A 222 -10.26 -18.82 -2.27
CA PRO A 222 -10.68 -20.12 -1.79
C PRO A 222 -11.09 -20.93 -3.04
N VAL A 223 -10.46 -22.09 -3.20
CA VAL A 223 -11.06 -23.18 -3.97
C VAL A 223 -12.48 -23.37 -3.40
N PRO A 224 -13.54 -23.32 -4.22
CA PRO A 224 -14.89 -23.49 -3.70
C PRO A 224 -14.99 -24.94 -3.21
N THR A 225 -15.00 -25.11 -1.89
CA THR A 225 -15.60 -26.28 -1.27
C THR A 225 -17.06 -25.94 -0.98
N PRO A 226 -18.00 -26.84 -1.28
CA PRO A 226 -19.41 -26.58 -1.09
C PRO A 226 -19.70 -26.50 0.41
N ASP A 227 -20.07 -25.32 0.89
CA ASP A 227 -20.66 -25.12 2.21
C ASP A 227 -22.19 -25.24 2.12
N PRO A 228 -22.88 -25.55 3.22
CA PRO A 228 -23.91 -26.57 3.30
C PRO A 228 -25.20 -26.11 2.62
N THR A 229 -25.96 -27.08 2.13
CA THR A 229 -27.32 -26.91 1.62
C THR A 229 -28.18 -26.11 2.60
N PRO A 230 -28.66 -24.91 2.24
CA PRO A 230 -29.56 -24.15 3.09
C PRO A 230 -30.93 -24.82 3.17
N SER A 231 -31.41 -24.97 4.40
CA SER A 231 -32.80 -25.31 4.67
C SER A 231 -33.65 -24.05 4.51
N GLY A 232 -34.54 -24.02 3.51
CA GLY A 232 -35.62 -23.05 3.39
C GLY A 232 -35.27 -21.74 2.66
N ASN A 233 -35.53 -21.67 1.36
CA ASN A 233 -35.41 -20.43 0.58
C ASN A 233 -36.58 -19.48 0.90
N ALA A 234 -36.42 -18.59 1.87
CA ALA A 234 -37.27 -17.41 1.97
C ALA A 234 -36.85 -16.39 0.89
N ARG A 235 -37.80 -15.92 0.09
CA ARG A 235 -37.55 -14.92 -0.95
C ARG A 235 -37.13 -13.61 -0.28
N GLY A 236 -35.98 -13.08 -0.68
CA GLY A 236 -35.33 -11.95 -0.03
C GLY A 236 -34.35 -12.31 1.09
N ASP A 237 -34.22 -13.58 1.51
CA ASP A 237 -33.24 -14.01 2.51
C ASP A 237 -31.96 -14.51 1.81
N THR A 238 -31.02 -13.59 1.63
CA THR A 238 -29.81 -13.81 0.83
C THR A 238 -28.67 -14.44 1.61
N ASN A 239 -28.79 -14.53 2.93
CA ASN A 239 -27.80 -15.16 3.81
C ASN A 239 -28.33 -16.43 4.50
N GLY A 240 -29.59 -16.81 4.27
CA GLY A 240 -30.18 -18.06 4.74
C GLY A 240 -30.40 -18.10 6.26
N ASP A 241 -30.63 -16.93 6.89
CA ASP A 241 -30.84 -16.83 8.33
C ASP A 241 -32.33 -16.89 8.75
N GLY A 242 -33.23 -16.99 7.77
CA GLY A 242 -34.67 -17.04 7.95
C GLY A 242 -35.34 -15.69 8.17
N VAL A 243 -34.61 -14.57 8.13
CA VAL A 243 -35.12 -13.23 8.46
C VAL A 243 -34.71 -12.18 7.42
N VAL A 244 -35.66 -11.76 6.58
CA VAL A 244 -35.41 -10.70 5.59
C VAL A 244 -35.25 -9.32 6.26
N ASN A 245 -34.04 -8.77 6.23
CA ASN A 245 -33.74 -7.48 6.87
C ASN A 245 -32.73 -6.63 6.07
N GLY A 246 -32.26 -5.52 6.65
CA GLY A 246 -31.34 -4.59 5.97
C GLY A 246 -30.03 -5.23 5.47
N ARG A 247 -29.64 -6.38 6.05
CA ARG A 247 -28.48 -7.17 5.61
C ARG A 247 -28.73 -7.80 4.24
N ASP A 248 -29.94 -8.24 3.95
CA ASP A 248 -30.31 -8.79 2.66
C ASP A 248 -30.39 -7.72 1.58
N ALA A 249 -31.00 -6.58 1.91
CA ALA A 249 -31.01 -5.42 1.03
C ALA A 249 -29.58 -4.99 0.66
N ALA A 250 -28.66 -5.00 1.63
CA ALA A 250 -27.25 -4.70 1.38
C ALA A 250 -26.58 -5.75 0.48
N ASN A 251 -26.87 -7.04 0.66
CA ASN A 251 -26.31 -8.11 -0.18
C ASN A 251 -26.74 -7.97 -1.65
N ILE A 252 -28.01 -7.65 -1.88
CA ILE A 252 -28.54 -7.36 -3.22
C ILE A 252 -27.86 -6.12 -3.80
N GLN A 253 -27.75 -5.04 -3.02
CA GLN A 253 -27.10 -3.81 -3.45
C GLN A 253 -25.62 -4.03 -3.84
N LEU A 254 -24.89 -4.85 -3.06
CA LEU A 254 -23.50 -5.19 -3.35
C LEU A 254 -23.35 -6.09 -4.57
N HIS A 255 -24.34 -6.95 -4.86
CA HIS A 255 -24.42 -7.70 -6.13
C HIS A 255 -24.59 -6.79 -7.32
N ILE A 256 -25.53 -5.85 -7.25
CA ILE A 256 -25.78 -4.87 -8.31
C ILE A 256 -24.53 -4.03 -8.60
N LEU A 257 -23.77 -3.69 -7.55
CA LEU A 257 -22.53 -2.92 -7.67
C LEU A 257 -21.31 -3.75 -8.13
N GLY A 258 -21.45 -5.06 -8.31
CA GLY A 258 -20.35 -5.95 -8.67
C GLY A 258 -19.30 -6.14 -7.57
N ILE A 259 -19.60 -5.71 -6.35
CA ILE A 259 -18.72 -5.86 -5.18
C ILE A 259 -18.86 -7.27 -4.58
N ARG A 260 -20.03 -7.90 -4.72
CA ARG A 260 -20.34 -9.24 -4.21
C ARG A 260 -21.19 -10.05 -5.19
N ASN A 261 -20.65 -11.12 -5.77
CA ASN A 261 -21.44 -12.02 -6.62
C ASN A 261 -22.25 -13.03 -5.80
N LEU A 262 -23.54 -12.74 -5.55
CA LEU A 262 -24.52 -13.75 -5.13
C LEU A 262 -24.64 -14.90 -6.16
N SER A 263 -24.75 -16.13 -5.67
CA SER A 263 -24.91 -17.36 -6.47
C SER A 263 -25.77 -18.39 -5.73
N GLY A 264 -26.27 -19.40 -6.44
CA GLY A 264 -27.03 -20.49 -5.84
C GLY A 264 -28.33 -20.00 -5.16
N SER A 265 -28.66 -20.56 -4.00
CA SER A 265 -29.84 -20.19 -3.21
C SER A 265 -29.90 -18.69 -2.87
N ALA A 266 -28.76 -18.07 -2.59
CA ALA A 266 -28.69 -16.64 -2.30
C ALA A 266 -29.03 -15.78 -3.53
N PHE A 267 -28.67 -16.23 -4.74
CA PHE A 267 -29.09 -15.58 -5.98
C PHE A 267 -30.59 -15.77 -6.22
N THR A 268 -31.10 -16.98 -6.01
CA THR A 268 -32.54 -17.26 -6.14
C THR A 268 -33.37 -16.48 -5.12
N ALA A 269 -32.88 -16.31 -3.89
CA ALA A 269 -33.53 -15.49 -2.88
C ALA A 269 -33.46 -13.99 -3.22
N ALA A 270 -32.35 -13.54 -3.81
CA ALA A 270 -32.19 -12.17 -4.27
C ALA A 270 -33.05 -11.84 -5.51
N ASP A 271 -33.35 -12.80 -6.37
CA ASP A 271 -34.26 -12.65 -7.52
C ASP A 271 -35.73 -12.68 -7.05
N THR A 272 -36.15 -11.58 -6.44
CA THR A 272 -37.44 -11.45 -5.77
C THR A 272 -38.62 -11.38 -6.72
N ASN A 273 -38.40 -11.09 -8.01
CA ASN A 273 -39.45 -11.12 -9.03
C ASN A 273 -39.36 -12.38 -9.94
N GLY A 274 -38.29 -13.17 -9.85
CA GLY A 274 -38.12 -14.42 -10.59
C GLY A 274 -37.81 -14.23 -12.07
N ASP A 275 -37.18 -13.11 -12.44
CA ASP A 275 -36.87 -12.80 -13.83
C ASP A 275 -35.47 -13.29 -14.27
N GLY A 276 -34.72 -13.90 -13.35
CA GLY A 276 -33.38 -14.42 -13.57
C GLY A 276 -32.27 -13.36 -13.47
N VAL A 277 -32.58 -12.11 -13.09
CA VAL A 277 -31.64 -10.98 -13.06
C VAL A 277 -31.79 -10.16 -11.78
N VAL A 278 -30.83 -10.27 -10.87
CA VAL A 278 -30.79 -9.46 -9.64
C VAL A 278 -30.43 -8.00 -9.95
N ASN A 279 -31.39 -7.09 -9.83
CA ASN A 279 -31.22 -5.67 -10.17
C ASN A 279 -31.92 -4.72 -9.18
N GLY A 280 -31.96 -3.42 -9.50
CA GLY A 280 -32.55 -2.40 -8.60
C GLY A 280 -34.02 -2.65 -8.22
N ARG A 281 -34.75 -3.44 -9.02
CA ARG A 281 -36.10 -3.88 -8.72
C ARG A 281 -36.16 -4.85 -7.55
N ASP A 282 -35.18 -5.73 -7.43
CA ASP A 282 -35.07 -6.68 -6.32
C ASP A 282 -34.67 -6.01 -5.01
N ALA A 283 -33.73 -5.07 -5.10
CA ALA A 283 -33.36 -4.24 -3.97
C ALA A 283 -34.58 -3.48 -3.42
N ALA A 284 -35.38 -2.90 -4.32
CA ALA A 284 -36.62 -2.21 -3.95
C ALA A 284 -37.66 -3.15 -3.32
N ASN A 285 -37.81 -4.38 -3.84
CA ASN A 285 -38.76 -5.35 -3.28
C ASN A 285 -38.39 -5.77 -1.85
N VAL A 286 -37.11 -6.03 -1.57
CA VAL A 286 -36.63 -6.31 -0.22
C VAL A 286 -36.79 -5.10 0.69
N GLN A 287 -36.51 -3.89 0.21
CA GLN A 287 -36.68 -2.67 0.99
C GLN A 287 -38.15 -2.38 1.33
N LEU A 288 -39.07 -2.59 0.39
CA LEU A 288 -40.51 -2.47 0.64
C LEU A 288 -41.03 -3.52 1.62
N HIS A 289 -40.41 -4.71 1.62
CA HIS A 289 -40.73 -5.75 2.59
C HIS A 289 -40.29 -5.40 4.01
N ILE A 290 -39.07 -4.90 4.16
CA ILE A 290 -38.55 -4.40 5.43
C ILE A 290 -39.43 -3.27 5.99
N LEU A 291 -39.97 -2.42 5.11
CA LEU A 291 -40.88 -1.33 5.48
C LEU A 291 -42.32 -1.78 5.74
N GLY A 292 -42.64 -3.08 5.61
CA GLY A 292 -43.99 -3.63 5.80
C GLY A 292 -45.00 -3.21 4.73
N ILE A 293 -44.53 -2.65 3.61
CA ILE A 293 -45.39 -2.18 2.50
C ILE A 293 -45.75 -3.35 1.57
N ARG A 294 -44.90 -4.37 1.48
CA ARG A 294 -45.06 -5.53 0.60
C ARG A 294 -44.60 -6.82 1.26
N ASN A 295 -45.33 -7.92 1.09
CA ASN A 295 -44.83 -9.24 1.48
C ASN A 295 -44.11 -9.92 0.31
N LEU A 296 -42.94 -10.51 0.58
CA LEU A 296 -42.26 -11.41 -0.34
C LEU A 296 -42.82 -12.82 -0.10
N THR A 297 -43.41 -13.39 -1.16
CA THR A 297 -43.90 -14.77 -1.20
C THR A 297 -43.19 -15.52 -2.31
#